data_AF-A0A9R1URY4-F1
#
_entry.id   AF-A0A9R1URY4-F1
#
_cell.length_a   1.000
_cell.length_b   1.000
_cell.length_c   1.000
_cell.angle_alpha   90.00
_cell.angle_beta   90.00
_cell.angle_gamma   90.00
#
_symmetry.space_group_name_H-M   'P 1'
#
loop_
_entity.id
_entity.type
_entity.pdbx_description
1 polymer ?
#
loop_
_entity_poly.entity_id
_entity_poly.type
_entity_poly.pdbx_seq_one_letter_code
_entity_poly.pdbx_strand_id
1 'polypeptide(L)'
;MTRDIFRQTVFGYLLDVPHLKGDGLLFHKMFLHQIRPDDVFSPDGIKQLYFRVGDTKMVYGLEEFCLITGLNFDEYPKMIGKKVLERIVILKKRCLLRERLFPNHINSSVKIGDLKSYILNHPFLEVGGANAIRVCLIYILCERFLGKEINDRVLQDCFFLAKNLDDWNNFAWDFTYDDLEDTWNKINKYLSLSERRQTLKYPVLGFTAPFRIWIYEMLPAVRACGFVLSKNRDMPRMK
;
A
#
# COMPACT_ATOMS: atom_id res chain seq x y z
N MET A 1 3.56 -18.90 -19.29
CA MET A 1 4.72 -18.98 -18.37
C MET A 1 4.82 -17.75 -17.46
N THR A 2 5.09 -16.54 -17.98
CA THR A 2 5.28 -15.34 -17.12
C THR A 2 4.03 -14.90 -16.35
N ARG A 3 2.86 -14.90 -17.00
CA ARG A 3 1.58 -14.59 -16.35
C ARG A 3 1.26 -15.60 -15.25
N ASP A 4 1.62 -16.87 -15.46
CA ASP A 4 1.39 -17.95 -14.50
C ASP A 4 2.29 -17.82 -13.28
N ILE A 5 3.55 -17.41 -13.46
CA ILE A 5 4.46 -17.18 -12.32
C ILE A 5 4.05 -15.92 -11.55
N PHE A 6 3.63 -14.83 -12.22
CA PHE A 6 3.10 -13.66 -11.51
C PHE A 6 1.80 -14.01 -10.75
N ARG A 7 0.93 -14.83 -11.34
CA ARG A 7 -0.30 -15.33 -10.70
C ARG A 7 -0.01 -16.13 -9.41
N GLN A 8 1.18 -16.72 -9.26
CA GLN A 8 1.61 -17.41 -8.04
C GLN A 8 2.15 -16.47 -6.94
N THR A 9 2.29 -15.16 -7.22
CA THR A 9 2.70 -14.18 -6.21
C THR A 9 1.50 -13.71 -5.38
N VAL A 10 1.78 -13.07 -4.24
CA VAL A 10 0.76 -12.45 -3.38
C VAL A 10 -0.14 -11.44 -4.11
N PHE A 11 0.36 -10.82 -5.18
CA PHE A 11 -0.39 -9.87 -6.00
C PHE A 11 -1.00 -10.49 -7.26
N GLY A 12 -0.93 -11.81 -7.41
CA GLY A 12 -1.46 -12.53 -8.56
C GLY A 12 -2.95 -12.25 -8.80
N TYR A 13 -3.74 -12.11 -7.73
CA TYR A 13 -5.17 -11.82 -7.79
C TYR A 13 -5.48 -10.46 -8.44
N LEU A 14 -4.55 -9.49 -8.40
CA LEU A 14 -4.75 -8.18 -9.00
C LEU A 14 -4.88 -8.24 -10.52
N LEU A 15 -4.43 -9.31 -11.16
CA LEU A 15 -4.66 -9.54 -12.59
C LEU A 15 -6.15 -9.64 -12.93
N ASP A 16 -6.98 -10.01 -11.95
CA ASP A 16 -8.41 -10.24 -12.11
C ASP A 16 -9.26 -9.12 -11.46
N VAL A 17 -8.62 -8.12 -10.81
CA VAL A 17 -9.30 -6.98 -10.20
C VAL A 17 -9.50 -5.87 -11.24
N PRO A 18 -10.75 -5.44 -11.52
CA PRO A 18 -11.00 -4.33 -12.44
C PRO A 18 -10.30 -3.05 -11.99
N HIS A 19 -9.86 -2.22 -12.95
CA HIS A 19 -9.31 -0.90 -12.63
C HIS A 19 -10.34 -0.06 -11.87
N LEU A 20 -10.06 0.16 -10.59
CA LEU A 20 -10.91 0.96 -9.76
C LEU A 20 -10.56 2.46 -9.92
N LYS A 21 -11.50 3.31 -10.37
CA LYS A 21 -11.31 4.76 -10.62
C LYS A 21 -12.26 5.62 -9.77
N GLY A 22 -11.80 6.82 -9.37
CA GLY A 22 -12.68 7.94 -9.00
C GLY A 22 -13.07 8.12 -7.52
N ASP A 23 -12.17 7.94 -6.55
CA ASP A 23 -12.59 7.69 -5.16
C ASP A 23 -11.98 8.61 -4.12
N GLY A 24 -11.32 9.69 -4.53
CA GLY A 24 -10.80 10.70 -3.60
C GLY A 24 -11.88 11.19 -2.63
N LEU A 25 -13.13 11.27 -3.09
CA LEU A 25 -14.29 11.62 -2.26
C LEU A 25 -14.65 10.53 -1.23
N LEU A 26 -14.48 9.25 -1.57
CA LEU A 26 -14.72 8.14 -0.64
C LEU A 26 -13.72 8.17 0.52
N PHE A 27 -12.42 8.30 0.20
CA PHE A 27 -11.38 8.46 1.21
C PHE A 27 -11.63 9.71 2.05
N HIS A 28 -11.93 10.85 1.42
CA HIS A 28 -12.25 12.08 2.14
C HIS A 28 -13.42 11.88 3.11
N LYS A 29 -14.51 11.25 2.69
CA LYS A 29 -15.67 10.99 3.56
C LYS A 29 -15.32 10.08 4.72
N MET A 30 -14.65 8.94 4.46
CA MET A 30 -14.15 8.10 5.54
C MET A 30 -13.26 8.89 6.49
N PHE A 31 -12.48 9.82 5.94
CA PHE A 31 -11.61 10.68 6.70
C PHE A 31 -12.28 11.83 7.46
N LEU A 32 -13.58 12.03 7.33
CA LEU A 32 -14.33 12.90 8.24
C LEU A 32 -14.92 12.11 9.41
N HIS A 33 -14.88 10.78 9.34
CA HIS A 33 -15.56 9.86 10.25
C HIS A 33 -14.61 9.05 11.14
N GLN A 34 -13.29 9.28 11.13
CA GLN A 34 -12.38 8.55 12.02
C GLN A 34 -12.54 9.00 13.46
N ILE A 35 -12.47 8.04 14.37
CA ILE A 35 -12.38 8.20 15.81
C ILE A 35 -10.89 8.14 16.17
N ARG A 36 -10.40 9.11 16.94
CA ARG A 36 -9.10 8.92 17.61
C ARG A 36 -9.33 8.10 18.88
N PRO A 37 -8.68 6.93 19.03
CA PRO A 37 -8.47 6.42 20.37
C PRO A 37 -7.64 7.47 21.14
N ASP A 38 -7.97 7.75 22.40
CA ASP A 38 -7.02 8.48 23.25
C ASP A 38 -5.70 7.67 23.29
N ASP A 39 -4.57 8.34 23.50
CA ASP A 39 -3.21 7.74 23.50
C ASP A 39 -3.05 6.53 24.45
N VAL A 40 -4.06 6.29 25.30
CA VAL A 40 -4.16 5.21 26.29
C VAL A 40 -4.81 3.92 25.74
N PHE A 41 -5.50 3.96 24.60
CA PHE A 41 -6.37 2.86 24.13
C PHE A 41 -5.75 1.87 23.14
N SER A 42 -4.45 1.95 22.90
CA SER A 42 -3.71 0.85 22.25
C SER A 42 -2.86 0.14 23.31
N PRO A 43 -3.46 -0.60 24.26
CA PRO A 43 -2.72 -1.29 25.34
C PRO A 43 -1.63 -2.22 24.80
N ASP A 44 -1.77 -2.64 23.54
CA ASP A 44 -0.88 -3.57 22.85
C ASP A 44 0.18 -2.84 21.99
N GLY A 45 0.07 -1.51 21.84
CA GLY A 45 0.91 -0.70 20.96
C GLY A 45 0.66 -0.90 19.45
N ILE A 46 -0.42 -1.61 19.08
CA ILE A 46 -0.75 -1.93 17.69
C ILE A 46 -1.45 -0.74 17.04
N LYS A 47 -0.89 -0.24 15.93
CA LYS A 47 -1.47 0.86 15.15
C LYS A 47 -2.70 0.37 14.37
N GLN A 48 -3.83 1.03 14.57
CA GLN A 48 -5.12 0.72 13.93
C GLN A 48 -5.90 2.00 13.63
N LEU A 49 -6.71 1.97 12.57
CA LEU A 49 -7.61 3.06 12.22
C LEU A 49 -9.03 2.73 12.68
N TYR A 50 -9.69 3.67 13.34
CA TYR A 50 -11.03 3.50 13.89
C TYR A 50 -12.00 4.47 13.23
N PHE A 51 -13.14 4.01 12.73
CA PHE A 51 -14.13 4.87 12.07
C PHE A 51 -15.51 4.73 12.70
N ARG A 52 -16.31 5.81 12.66
CA ARG A 52 -17.73 5.82 13.01
C ARG A 52 -18.57 6.10 11.77
N VAL A 53 -19.27 5.08 11.28
CA VAL A 53 -20.21 5.23 10.16
C VAL A 53 -21.61 4.91 10.64
N GLY A 54 -22.47 5.93 10.72
CA GLY A 54 -23.73 5.86 11.46
C GLY A 54 -23.46 5.47 12.92
N ASP A 55 -24.17 4.45 13.41
CA ASP A 55 -24.00 3.91 14.76
C ASP A 55 -22.95 2.79 14.86
N THR A 56 -22.28 2.46 13.75
CA THR A 56 -21.31 1.37 13.70
C THR A 56 -19.88 1.88 13.88
N LYS A 57 -19.14 1.27 14.81
CA LYS A 57 -17.68 1.43 14.93
C LYS A 57 -17.01 0.40 14.02
N MET A 58 -16.11 0.87 13.16
CA MET A 58 -15.36 0.04 12.22
C MET A 58 -13.86 0.15 12.53
N VAL A 59 -13.11 -0.92 12.33
CA VAL A 59 -11.67 -0.96 12.57
C VAL A 59 -10.97 -1.44 11.30
N TYR A 60 -9.92 -0.73 10.91
CA TYR A 60 -9.01 -1.14 9.85
C TYR A 60 -7.59 -1.19 10.44
N GLY A 61 -7.09 -2.39 10.61
CA GLY A 61 -5.78 -2.68 11.16
C GLY A 61 -4.96 -3.60 10.24
N LEU A 62 -3.88 -4.10 10.81
CA LEU A 62 -2.98 -5.05 10.16
C LEU A 62 -3.71 -6.29 9.65
N GLU A 63 -4.68 -6.80 10.42
CA GLU A 63 -5.43 -8.01 10.05
C GLU A 63 -6.24 -7.79 8.78
N GLU A 64 -7.06 -6.74 8.72
CA GLU A 64 -7.85 -6.41 7.52
C GLU A 64 -6.94 -6.14 6.31
N PHE A 65 -5.80 -5.49 6.54
CA PHE A 65 -4.81 -5.27 5.50
C PHE A 65 -4.22 -6.58 4.97
N CYS A 66 -3.76 -7.48 5.83
CA CYS A 66 -3.21 -8.78 5.41
C CYS A 66 -4.28 -9.64 4.72
N LEU A 67 -5.52 -9.65 5.24
CA LEU A 67 -6.64 -10.37 4.62
C LEU A 67 -6.91 -9.90 3.19
N ILE A 68 -6.92 -8.59 2.94
CA ILE A 68 -7.22 -8.04 1.62
C ILE A 68 -6.05 -8.16 0.65
N THR A 69 -4.83 -8.07 1.16
CA THR A 69 -3.62 -8.08 0.33
C THR A 69 -3.05 -9.47 0.10
N GLY A 70 -3.40 -10.44 0.95
CA GLY A 70 -2.79 -11.77 0.98
C GLY A 70 -1.36 -11.78 1.55
N LEU A 71 -0.87 -10.66 2.09
CA LEU A 71 0.43 -10.60 2.77
C LEU A 71 0.37 -11.42 4.07
N ASN A 72 1.53 -11.95 4.48
CA ASN A 72 1.57 -12.82 5.65
C ASN A 72 1.23 -12.04 6.92
N PHE A 73 0.39 -12.66 7.75
CA PHE A 73 0.01 -12.21 9.08
C PHE A 73 0.94 -12.76 10.19
N ASP A 74 1.96 -13.55 9.81
CA ASP A 74 2.92 -14.16 10.74
C ASP A 74 3.71 -13.11 11.53
N GLU A 75 4.49 -13.57 12.51
CA GLU A 75 5.24 -12.77 13.49
C GLU A 75 5.70 -11.44 12.91
N TYR A 76 4.89 -10.41 13.20
CA TYR A 76 5.22 -9.03 12.88
C TYR A 76 6.62 -8.81 13.43
N PRO A 77 7.64 -8.57 12.59
CA PRO A 77 8.88 -8.10 13.14
C PRO A 77 8.45 -6.76 13.74
N LYS A 78 8.40 -6.68 15.07
CA LYS A 78 8.11 -5.47 15.88
C LYS A 78 9.08 -4.30 15.61
N MET A 79 9.81 -4.42 14.51
CA MET A 79 11.06 -3.83 14.10
C MET A 79 11.08 -3.66 12.57
N ILE A 80 9.98 -3.57 11.82
CA ILE A 80 10.01 -2.86 10.52
C ILE A 80 9.22 -1.55 10.60
N GLY A 81 9.28 -0.91 11.76
CA GLY A 81 8.93 0.50 11.85
C GLY A 81 9.89 1.36 11.03
N LYS A 82 9.49 2.63 10.80
CA LYS A 82 10.30 3.68 10.17
C LYS A 82 11.76 3.68 10.64
N LYS A 83 12.06 3.33 11.89
CA LYS A 83 13.41 3.21 12.47
C LYS A 83 14.29 2.08 11.89
N VAL A 84 13.73 0.95 11.45
CA VAL A 84 14.53 -0.11 10.80
C VAL A 84 14.70 0.17 9.33
N LEU A 85 13.68 0.74 8.68
CA LEU A 85 13.83 1.34 7.36
C LEU A 85 14.90 2.45 7.39
N GLU A 86 14.87 3.34 8.38
CA GLU A 86 15.88 4.36 8.64
C GLU A 86 17.25 3.76 8.98
N ARG A 87 17.35 2.66 9.74
CA ARG A 87 18.62 1.96 9.97
C ARG A 87 19.16 1.29 8.69
N ILE A 88 18.30 0.77 7.83
CA ILE A 88 18.67 0.25 6.50
C ILE A 88 19.01 1.41 5.55
N VAL A 89 18.40 2.58 5.70
CA VAL A 89 18.72 3.83 4.96
C VAL A 89 20.05 4.42 5.44
N ILE A 90 20.35 4.38 6.74
CA ILE A 90 21.61 4.84 7.36
C ILE A 90 22.75 3.93 6.92
N LEU A 91 22.51 2.62 6.88
CA LEU A 91 23.39 1.67 6.22
C LEU A 91 23.20 1.81 4.71
N LYS A 92 23.85 2.77 4.04
CA LYS A 92 23.96 2.92 2.56
C LYS A 92 24.48 1.64 1.85
N LYS A 93 23.82 0.51 2.04
CA LYS A 93 24.16 -0.79 1.51
C LYS A 93 23.73 -0.74 0.06
N ARG A 94 24.68 -1.05 -0.82
CA ARG A 94 24.38 -1.23 -2.23
C ARG A 94 23.35 -2.34 -2.37
N CYS A 95 22.24 -2.05 -3.05
CA CYS A 95 21.29 -3.07 -3.45
C CYS A 95 21.67 -3.56 -4.85
N LEU A 96 22.32 -4.72 -4.91
CA LEU A 96 22.79 -5.31 -6.18
C LEU A 96 21.64 -5.56 -7.17
N LEU A 97 20.43 -5.85 -6.67
CA LEU A 97 19.25 -5.99 -7.52
C LEU A 97 18.93 -4.67 -8.24
N ARG A 98 18.88 -3.55 -7.50
CA ARG A 98 18.64 -2.22 -8.08
C ARG A 98 19.74 -1.85 -9.07
N GLU A 99 21.01 -2.08 -8.72
CA GLU A 99 22.16 -1.78 -9.59
C GLU A 99 22.13 -2.58 -10.89
N ARG A 100 21.74 -3.85 -10.82
CA ARG A 100 21.60 -4.71 -12.00
C ARG A 100 20.44 -4.29 -12.90
N LEU A 101 19.29 -3.93 -12.31
CA LEU A 101 18.09 -3.57 -13.07
C LEU A 101 18.17 -2.14 -13.63
N PHE A 102 18.78 -1.23 -12.89
CA PHE A 102 18.87 0.20 -13.19
C PHE A 102 20.33 0.70 -13.05
N PRO A 103 21.26 0.22 -13.89
CA PRO A 103 22.69 0.53 -13.77
C PRO A 103 23.00 2.01 -13.97
N ASN A 104 22.19 2.69 -14.79
CA ASN A 104 22.35 4.12 -15.08
C ASN A 104 21.78 5.02 -13.97
N HIS A 105 21.23 4.45 -12.90
CA HIS A 105 20.63 5.18 -11.78
C HIS A 105 21.54 5.13 -10.55
N ILE A 106 21.91 6.31 -10.05
CA ILE A 106 22.78 6.46 -8.89
C ILE A 106 21.92 6.63 -7.63
N ASN A 107 22.25 5.88 -6.57
CA ASN A 107 21.53 5.88 -5.29
C ASN A 107 20.03 5.53 -5.43
N SER A 108 19.15 6.20 -4.67
CA SER A 108 17.69 6.06 -4.67
C SER A 108 17.00 6.99 -5.69
N SER A 109 17.64 7.19 -6.87
CA SER A 109 17.09 8.04 -7.92
C SER A 109 16.03 7.37 -8.79
N VAL A 110 15.88 6.04 -8.71
CA VAL A 110 14.90 5.29 -9.50
C VAL A 110 13.50 5.77 -9.17
N LYS A 111 12.76 6.20 -10.20
CA LYS A 111 11.37 6.63 -10.12
C LYS A 111 10.43 5.50 -10.50
N ILE A 112 9.18 5.64 -10.09
CA ILE A 112 8.12 4.68 -10.47
C ILE A 112 7.92 4.65 -11.99
N GLY A 113 8.10 5.78 -12.68
CA GLY A 113 8.10 5.86 -14.14
C GLY A 113 9.20 5.03 -14.79
N ASP A 114 10.36 4.87 -14.14
CA ASP A 114 11.45 4.03 -14.62
C ASP A 114 11.08 2.55 -14.53
N LEU A 115 10.41 2.13 -13.43
CA LEU A 115 9.86 0.78 -13.30
C LEU A 115 8.83 0.49 -14.39
N LYS A 116 7.91 1.44 -14.63
CA LYS A 116 6.88 1.31 -15.68
C LYS A 116 7.52 1.16 -17.06
N SER A 117 8.50 2.01 -17.36
CA SER A 117 9.24 1.97 -18.63
C SER A 117 10.01 0.66 -18.78
N TYR A 118 10.61 0.17 -17.69
CA TYR A 118 11.30 -1.11 -17.67
C TYR A 118 10.36 -2.27 -18.02
N ILE A 119 9.17 -2.33 -17.40
CA ILE A 119 8.15 -3.35 -17.67
C ILE A 119 7.66 -3.31 -19.12
N LEU A 120 7.46 -2.10 -19.67
CA LEU A 120 6.92 -1.93 -21.03
C LEU A 120 7.96 -2.19 -22.13
N ASN A 121 9.22 -1.83 -21.88
CA ASN A 121 10.26 -1.83 -22.92
C ASN A 121 11.14 -3.08 -22.93
N HIS A 122 11.11 -3.90 -21.86
CA HIS A 122 11.93 -5.10 -21.78
C HIS A 122 11.04 -6.34 -21.76
N PRO A 123 11.10 -7.23 -22.76
CA PRO A 123 10.35 -8.47 -22.72
C PRO A 123 10.85 -9.33 -21.55
N PHE A 124 9.91 -9.95 -20.83
CA PHE A 124 10.17 -10.76 -19.64
C PHE A 124 11.20 -11.89 -19.84
N LEU A 125 11.32 -12.38 -21.08
CA LEU A 125 12.29 -13.42 -21.44
C LEU A 125 13.73 -12.91 -21.41
N GLU A 126 13.99 -11.65 -21.78
CA GLU A 126 15.34 -11.06 -21.82
C GLU A 126 15.84 -10.67 -20.43
N VAL A 127 14.94 -10.26 -19.54
CA VAL A 127 15.25 -9.82 -18.16
C VAL A 127 15.51 -11.00 -17.20
N GLY A 128 15.00 -12.18 -17.57
CA GLY A 128 14.80 -13.32 -16.69
C GLY A 128 13.53 -13.15 -15.86
N GLY A 129 12.62 -14.13 -15.93
CA GLY A 129 11.27 -14.03 -15.36
C GLY A 129 11.23 -13.58 -13.89
N ALA A 130 12.16 -14.06 -13.07
CA ALA A 130 12.26 -13.69 -11.65
C ALA A 130 12.50 -12.18 -11.44
N ASN A 131 13.38 -11.56 -12.22
CA ASN A 131 13.67 -10.12 -12.10
C ASN A 131 12.52 -9.25 -12.57
N ALA A 132 11.88 -9.65 -13.67
CA ALA A 132 10.74 -8.93 -14.19
C ALA A 132 9.53 -9.00 -13.24
N ILE A 133 9.32 -10.14 -12.56
CA ILE A 133 8.34 -10.27 -11.47
C ILE A 133 8.65 -9.31 -10.34
N ARG A 134 9.91 -9.25 -9.88
CA ARG A 134 10.33 -8.32 -8.81
C ARG A 134 10.03 -6.87 -9.17
N VAL A 135 10.32 -6.45 -10.39
CA VAL A 135 9.99 -5.08 -10.87
C VAL A 135 8.48 -4.86 -10.87
N CYS A 136 7.69 -5.83 -11.32
CA CYS A 136 6.22 -5.74 -11.29
C CYS A 136 5.68 -5.63 -9.86
N LEU A 137 6.20 -6.42 -8.91
CA LEU A 137 5.80 -6.36 -7.49
C LEU A 137 6.08 -4.97 -6.89
N ILE A 138 7.28 -4.43 -7.13
CA ILE A 138 7.64 -3.07 -6.66
C ILE A 138 6.74 -2.01 -7.30
N TYR A 139 6.50 -2.11 -8.60
CA TYR A 139 5.66 -1.15 -9.32
C TYR A 139 4.23 -1.15 -8.79
N ILE A 140 3.63 -2.32 -8.61
CA ILE A 140 2.29 -2.49 -8.06
C ILE A 140 2.22 -1.97 -6.64
N LEU A 141 3.17 -2.35 -5.77
CA LEU A 141 3.23 -1.83 -4.41
C LEU A 141 3.22 -0.29 -4.42
N CYS A 142 4.11 0.32 -5.20
CA CYS A 142 4.25 1.77 -5.21
C CYS A 142 3.02 2.48 -5.79
N GLU A 143 2.56 2.09 -6.99
CA GLU A 143 1.48 2.80 -7.70
C GLU A 143 0.09 2.43 -7.17
N ARG A 144 -0.18 1.15 -6.88
CA ARG A 144 -1.51 0.67 -6.46
C ARG A 144 -1.73 0.71 -4.95
N PHE A 145 -0.71 0.39 -4.16
CA PHE A 145 -0.91 0.20 -2.71
C PHE A 145 -0.52 1.45 -1.95
N LEU A 146 0.63 2.05 -2.26
CA LEU A 146 1.10 3.28 -1.61
C LEU A 146 0.47 4.54 -2.21
N GLY A 147 -0.16 4.44 -3.40
CA GLY A 147 -0.75 5.59 -4.09
C GLY A 147 0.28 6.60 -4.62
N LYS A 148 1.52 6.16 -4.86
CA LYS A 148 2.60 7.01 -5.35
C LYS A 148 2.50 7.26 -6.85
N GLU A 149 2.95 8.44 -7.28
CA GLU A 149 2.90 8.89 -8.67
C GLU A 149 4.16 8.49 -9.44
N ILE A 150 4.09 8.51 -10.78
CA ILE A 150 5.21 8.10 -11.65
C ILE A 150 6.52 8.88 -11.41
N ASN A 151 6.43 10.09 -10.87
CA ASN A 151 7.58 10.93 -10.58
C ASN A 151 8.20 10.68 -9.21
N ASP A 152 7.49 9.95 -8.33
CA ASP A 152 7.96 9.63 -7.00
C ASP A 152 9.09 8.61 -7.05
N ARG A 153 9.99 8.74 -6.08
CA ARG A 153 11.13 7.85 -5.91
C ARG A 153 10.68 6.53 -5.29
N VAL A 154 11.23 5.46 -5.83
CA VAL A 154 11.12 4.12 -5.26
C VAL A 154 12.04 4.03 -4.06
N LEU A 155 11.51 3.64 -2.90
CA LEU A 155 12.33 3.41 -1.71
C LEU A 155 13.29 2.25 -1.99
N GLN A 156 14.55 2.42 -1.59
CA GLN A 156 15.58 1.41 -1.84
C GLN A 156 15.24 0.07 -1.17
N ASP A 157 14.47 0.11 -0.08
CA ASP A 157 13.99 -1.04 0.67
C ASP A 157 13.04 -1.91 -0.13
N CYS A 158 12.26 -1.33 -1.04
CA CYS A 158 11.42 -2.13 -1.95
C CYS A 158 12.27 -3.09 -2.80
N PHE A 159 13.48 -2.68 -3.19
CA PHE A 159 14.40 -3.56 -3.91
C PHE A 159 15.05 -4.62 -3.00
N PHE A 160 15.29 -4.30 -1.74
CA PHE A 160 15.80 -5.29 -0.78
C PHE A 160 14.74 -6.36 -0.48
N LEU A 161 13.50 -5.96 -0.22
CA LEU A 161 12.38 -6.87 -0.02
C LEU A 161 12.14 -7.70 -1.27
N ALA A 162 12.12 -7.12 -2.46
CA ALA A 162 11.90 -7.88 -3.69
C ALA A 162 13.01 -8.90 -3.98
N LYS A 163 14.21 -8.76 -3.38
CA LYS A 163 15.27 -9.77 -3.52
C LYS A 163 14.84 -11.11 -2.91
N ASN A 164 14.10 -11.09 -1.81
CA ASN A 164 13.61 -12.28 -1.12
C ASN A 164 12.08 -12.22 -0.99
N LEU A 165 11.37 -13.04 -1.78
CA LEU A 165 9.90 -13.02 -1.81
C LEU A 165 9.27 -13.46 -0.46
N ASP A 166 10.00 -14.21 0.37
CA ASP A 166 9.53 -14.56 1.71
C ASP A 166 9.58 -13.31 2.63
N ASP A 167 10.63 -12.49 2.51
CA ASP A 167 10.71 -11.21 3.22
C ASP A 167 9.70 -10.18 2.68
N TRP A 168 9.37 -10.26 1.38
CA TRP A 168 8.35 -9.41 0.75
C TRP A 168 6.97 -9.61 1.38
N ASN A 169 6.62 -10.84 1.76
CA ASN A 169 5.33 -11.14 2.38
C ASN A 169 5.19 -10.56 3.80
N ASN A 170 6.30 -10.16 4.44
CA ASN A 170 6.35 -9.51 5.75
C ASN A 170 6.27 -7.97 5.66
N PHE A 171 5.67 -7.45 4.58
CA PHE A 171 5.70 -6.03 4.26
C PHE A 171 5.13 -5.12 5.38
N ALA A 172 5.79 -3.98 5.57
CA ALA A 172 5.73 -3.14 6.77
C ALA A 172 4.45 -2.29 6.87
N TRP A 173 3.43 -2.82 7.55
CA TRP A 173 2.22 -2.09 7.95
C TRP A 173 2.51 -0.72 8.53
N ASP A 174 3.52 -0.60 9.40
CA ASP A 174 3.94 0.66 10.03
C ASP A 174 4.23 1.78 9.03
N PHE A 175 4.97 1.51 7.97
CA PHE A 175 5.37 2.54 7.02
C PHE A 175 4.15 3.15 6.32
N THR A 176 3.27 2.26 5.89
CA THR A 176 2.01 2.58 5.22
C THR A 176 0.98 3.22 6.14
N TYR A 177 0.95 2.84 7.42
CA TYR A 177 0.12 3.48 8.42
C TYR A 177 0.60 4.92 8.66
N ASP A 178 1.92 5.13 8.79
CA ASP A 178 2.49 6.47 9.04
C ASP A 178 2.18 7.44 7.88
N ASP A 179 2.28 7.02 6.61
CA ASP A 179 1.94 7.84 5.44
C ASP A 179 0.45 8.29 5.45
N LEU A 180 -0.43 7.39 5.88
CA LEU A 180 -1.87 7.65 5.98
C LEU A 180 -2.19 8.53 7.20
N GLU A 181 -1.53 8.29 8.33
CA GLU A 181 -1.61 9.10 9.54
C GLU A 181 -1.10 10.54 9.29
N ASP A 182 -0.05 10.73 8.50
CA ASP A 182 0.41 12.07 8.09
C ASP A 182 -0.63 12.81 7.26
N THR A 183 -1.28 12.12 6.33
CA THR A 183 -2.40 12.67 5.54
C THR A 183 -3.55 13.08 6.46
N TRP A 184 -3.86 12.21 7.42
CA TRP A 184 -4.88 12.44 8.42
C TRP A 184 -4.61 13.68 9.29
N ASN A 185 -3.39 13.78 9.81
CA ASN A 185 -2.96 14.88 10.66
C ASN A 185 -3.05 16.22 9.92
N LYS A 186 -2.75 16.25 8.61
CA LYS A 186 -2.96 17.43 7.75
C LYS A 186 -4.44 17.82 7.65
N ILE A 187 -5.34 16.86 7.44
CA ILE A 187 -6.78 17.11 7.34
C ILE A 187 -7.31 17.69 8.66
N ASN A 188 -6.99 17.07 9.80
CA ASN A 188 -7.45 17.55 11.10
C ASN A 188 -6.93 18.94 11.42
N LYS A 189 -5.63 19.17 11.21
CA LYS A 189 -5.02 20.49 11.43
C LYS A 189 -5.75 21.56 10.63
N TYR A 190 -6.14 21.25 9.39
CA TYR A 190 -6.91 22.16 8.56
C TYR A 190 -8.34 22.37 9.08
N LEU A 191 -9.02 21.30 9.52
CA LEU A 191 -10.37 21.38 10.08
C LEU A 191 -10.41 22.16 11.40
N SER A 192 -9.35 22.12 12.20
CA SER A 192 -9.24 22.86 13.48
C SER A 192 -8.97 24.37 13.31
N LEU A 193 -8.64 24.85 12.10
CA LEU A 193 -8.43 26.28 11.87
C LEU A 193 -9.76 27.03 11.91
N SER A 194 -9.77 28.16 12.63
CA SER A 194 -10.90 29.08 12.72
C SER A 194 -11.19 29.80 11.40
N GLU A 195 -10.14 30.15 10.64
CA GLU A 195 -10.24 30.75 9.31
C GLU A 195 -9.61 29.84 8.25
N ARG A 196 -10.40 29.44 7.25
CA ARG A 196 -9.96 28.61 6.12
C ARG A 196 -9.83 29.48 4.87
N ARG A 197 -8.63 30.03 4.66
CA ARG A 197 -8.37 30.96 3.55
C ARG A 197 -8.19 30.28 2.19
N GLN A 198 -7.89 28.98 2.18
CA GLN A 198 -7.63 28.21 0.96
C GLN A 198 -8.21 26.80 1.08
N THR A 199 -8.62 26.19 -0.04
CA THR A 199 -9.05 24.79 -0.10
C THR A 199 -7.87 23.86 0.15
N LEU A 200 -8.01 22.94 1.12
CA LEU A 200 -6.97 21.94 1.38
C LEU A 200 -6.90 20.95 0.20
N LYS A 201 -5.73 20.85 -0.41
CA LYS A 201 -5.37 19.76 -1.31
C LYS A 201 -4.42 18.84 -0.58
N TYR A 202 -4.69 17.55 -0.61
CA TYR A 202 -3.84 16.53 0.00
C TYR A 202 -3.86 15.26 -0.86
N PRO A 203 -2.71 14.60 -1.05
CA PRO A 203 -2.69 13.26 -1.60
C PRO A 203 -3.19 12.28 -0.53
N VAL A 204 -3.82 11.19 -0.94
CA VAL A 204 -4.06 10.05 -0.06
C VAL A 204 -2.97 9.04 -0.35
N LEU A 205 -2.01 8.95 0.56
CA LEU A 205 -0.92 7.98 0.52
C LEU A 205 -1.16 6.90 1.57
N GLY A 206 -0.64 5.71 1.30
CA GLY A 206 -0.83 4.55 2.16
C GLY A 206 -2.13 3.79 1.88
N PHE A 207 -2.00 2.47 1.76
CA PHE A 207 -3.07 1.48 1.57
C PHE A 207 -4.24 1.87 0.65
N THR A 208 -4.02 2.62 -0.43
CA THR A 208 -5.15 3.16 -1.21
C THR A 208 -6.02 2.05 -1.80
N ALA A 209 -5.44 1.06 -2.47
CA ALA A 209 -6.22 -0.09 -2.95
C ALA A 209 -6.79 -0.98 -1.82
N PRO A 210 -6.01 -1.42 -0.81
CA PRO A 210 -6.55 -2.29 0.25
C PRO A 210 -7.60 -1.62 1.14
N PHE A 211 -7.35 -0.38 1.58
CA PHE A 211 -8.31 0.39 2.37
C PHE A 211 -9.59 0.66 1.58
N ARG A 212 -9.47 0.87 0.27
CA ARG A 212 -10.64 0.97 -0.61
C ARG A 212 -11.45 -0.32 -0.60
N ILE A 213 -10.82 -1.46 -0.91
CA ILE A 213 -11.52 -2.76 -0.92
C ILE A 213 -12.23 -2.97 0.41
N TRP A 214 -11.56 -2.68 1.53
CA TRP A 214 -12.14 -2.73 2.86
C TRP A 214 -13.40 -1.87 3.00
N ILE A 215 -13.38 -0.60 2.54
CA ILE A 215 -14.56 0.28 2.60
C ILE A 215 -15.74 -0.31 1.80
N TYR A 216 -15.48 -0.82 0.59
CA TYR A 216 -16.51 -1.43 -0.26
C TYR A 216 -17.07 -2.71 0.36
N GLU A 217 -16.22 -3.50 1.01
CA GLU A 217 -16.64 -4.72 1.69
C GLU A 217 -17.39 -4.41 2.97
N MET A 218 -16.98 -3.44 3.78
CA MET A 218 -17.52 -3.27 5.12
C MET A 218 -18.80 -2.44 5.18
N LEU A 219 -19.12 -1.65 4.16
CA LEU A 219 -20.33 -0.82 4.14
C LEU A 219 -21.50 -1.51 3.41
N PRO A 220 -22.57 -1.96 4.11
CA PRO A 220 -23.72 -2.61 3.49
C PRO A 220 -24.41 -1.74 2.42
N ALA A 221 -24.47 -0.43 2.64
CA ALA A 221 -25.02 0.54 1.69
C ALA A 221 -24.19 0.63 0.39
N VAL A 222 -22.86 0.42 0.47
CA VAL A 222 -22.00 0.40 -0.71
C VAL A 222 -22.17 -0.92 -1.48
N ARG A 223 -22.36 -2.04 -0.79
CA ARG A 223 -22.76 -3.33 -1.41
C ARG A 223 -24.12 -3.23 -2.12
N ALA A 224 -25.06 -2.45 -1.58
CA ALA A 224 -26.40 -2.24 -2.16
C ALA A 224 -26.40 -1.36 -3.43
N CYS A 225 -25.38 -0.52 -3.63
CA CYS A 225 -25.27 0.38 -4.80
C CYS A 225 -24.78 -0.30 -6.10
N GLY A 226 -24.80 -1.63 -6.19
CA GLY A 226 -24.61 -2.33 -7.46
C GLY A 226 -23.16 -2.45 -7.95
N PHE A 227 -22.16 -2.23 -7.09
CA PHE A 227 -20.82 -2.77 -7.35
C PHE A 227 -20.91 -4.29 -7.20
N VAL A 228 -21.19 -4.97 -8.32
CA VAL A 228 -21.23 -6.43 -8.38
C VAL A 228 -19.86 -6.94 -8.00
N LEU A 229 -19.74 -7.41 -6.76
CA LEU A 229 -18.66 -8.27 -6.30
C LEU A 229 -18.55 -9.42 -7.31
N SER A 230 -17.46 -9.44 -8.08
CA SER A 230 -17.18 -10.62 -8.88
C SER A 230 -17.02 -11.77 -7.89
N LYS A 231 -17.84 -12.81 -8.03
CA LYS A 231 -17.85 -13.99 -7.15
C LYS A 231 -16.61 -14.87 -7.39
N ASN A 232 -15.43 -14.29 -7.61
CA ASN A 232 -14.22 -15.08 -7.74
C ASN A 232 -13.87 -15.68 -6.37
N ARG A 233 -13.85 -17.01 -6.32
CA ARG A 233 -13.58 -17.81 -5.11
C ARG A 233 -12.10 -17.73 -4.67
N ASP A 234 -11.26 -17.03 -5.45
CA ASP A 234 -9.81 -17.00 -5.29
C ASP A 234 -9.27 -15.70 -4.68
N MET A 235 -10.12 -14.72 -4.37
CA MET A 235 -9.71 -13.56 -3.56
C MET A 235 -9.77 -13.94 -2.07
N PRO A 236 -8.70 -13.69 -1.28
CA PRO A 236 -8.80 -13.82 0.16
C PRO A 236 -9.88 -12.87 0.68
N ARG A 237 -10.81 -13.41 1.47
CA ARG A 237 -12.02 -12.70 1.92
C ARG A 237 -11.95 -12.49 3.42
N MET A 238 -12.37 -11.32 3.88
CA MET A 238 -12.74 -11.14 5.28
C MET A 238 -13.98 -12.01 5.57
N LYS A 239 -13.90 -12.86 6.60
CA LYS A 239 -15.05 -13.62 7.11
C LYS A 239 -15.81 -12.80 8.13
#